data_AF-A0A935D0P9-F1
#
_entry.id   AF-A0A935D0P9-F1
#
_cell.length_a   1.000
_cell.length_b   1.000
_cell.length_c   1.000
_cell.angle_alpha   90.00
_cell.angle_beta   90.00
_cell.angle_gamma   90.00
#
_symmetry.space_group_name_H-M   'P 1'
#
loop_
_entity.id
_entity.type
_entity.pdbx_description
1 polymer ?
#
loop_
_entity_poly.entity_id
_entity_poly.type
_entity_poly.pdbx_seq_one_letter_code
_entity_poly.pdbx_strand_id
1 'polypeptide(L)'
;MVEINDLDALTSVLNKLQDDTPAVWGKMSAQNMIEHISSIVLFSNGRKSIPLLFPEEKAASLKAYLIDSDNEFPKNFKAPLIGEEPLAYRFESLDAAKAALFKELKNYSNYHNENNDAVIMHPTLGLLDQREWTIFHNKHFTHHFKQFNLI
;
A
#
# COMPACT_ATOMS: atom_id res chain seq x y z
N MET A 1 -13.75 6.09 1.82
CA MET A 1 -12.32 5.81 1.65
C MET A 1 -12.01 4.55 2.43
N VAL A 2 -11.04 3.74 2.02
CA VAL A 2 -10.59 2.57 2.79
C VAL A 2 -9.84 3.05 4.03
N GLU A 3 -10.10 2.44 5.18
CA GLU A 3 -9.39 2.68 6.44
C GLU A 3 -8.59 1.43 6.81
N ILE A 4 -7.26 1.50 6.78
CA ILE A 4 -6.43 0.31 7.00
C ILE A 4 -6.48 -0.23 8.43
N ASN A 5 -6.90 0.61 9.37
CA ASN A 5 -7.01 0.28 10.79
C ASN A 5 -8.36 -0.40 11.12
N ASP A 6 -9.33 -0.37 10.20
CA ASP A 6 -10.59 -1.11 10.31
C ASP A 6 -10.44 -2.47 9.62
N LEU A 7 -9.89 -3.44 10.37
CA LEU A 7 -9.59 -4.78 9.86
C LEU A 7 -10.87 -5.52 9.43
N ASP A 8 -12.00 -5.30 10.11
CA ASP A 8 -13.26 -5.96 9.80
C ASP A 8 -13.85 -5.46 8.47
N ALA A 9 -13.79 -4.14 8.23
CA ALA A 9 -14.16 -3.55 6.95
C ALA A 9 -13.23 -4.04 5.82
N LEU A 10 -11.91 -4.08 6.07
CA LEU A 10 -10.95 -4.62 5.12
C LEU A 10 -11.23 -6.09 4.77
N THR A 11 -11.48 -6.94 5.77
CA THR A 11 -11.85 -8.34 5.56
C THR A 11 -13.10 -8.46 4.70
N SER A 12 -14.12 -7.64 4.98
CA SER A 12 -15.38 -7.63 4.22
C SER A 12 -15.17 -7.26 2.75
N VAL A 13 -14.27 -6.32 2.45
CA VAL A 13 -13.92 -5.95 1.08
C VAL A 13 -13.09 -7.05 0.41
N LEU A 14 -12.08 -7.58 1.08
CA LEU A 14 -11.18 -8.60 0.53
C LEU A 14 -11.83 -9.98 0.33
N ASN A 15 -12.94 -10.27 1.02
CA ASN A 15 -13.75 -11.47 0.77
C ASN A 15 -14.44 -11.46 -0.61
N LYS A 16 -14.62 -10.28 -1.21
CA LYS A 16 -15.15 -10.15 -2.58
C LYS A 16 -14.11 -10.48 -3.65
N LEU A 17 -12.82 -10.42 -3.31
CA LEU A 17 -11.71 -10.63 -4.24
C LEU A 17 -11.42 -12.11 -4.41
N GLN A 18 -11.58 -12.60 -5.64
CA GLN A 18 -11.27 -13.96 -6.09
C GLN A 18 -10.00 -13.99 -6.96
N ASP A 19 -9.39 -15.16 -7.12
CA ASP A 19 -8.15 -15.34 -7.91
C ASP A 19 -8.27 -14.83 -9.35
N ASP A 20 -9.44 -15.01 -9.95
CA ASP A 20 -9.76 -14.63 -11.33
C ASP A 20 -10.38 -13.23 -11.46
N THR A 21 -10.47 -12.46 -10.37
CA THR A 21 -11.02 -11.10 -10.42
C THR A 21 -10.16 -10.23 -11.32
N PRO A 22 -10.69 -9.73 -12.45
CA PRO A 22 -9.89 -8.96 -13.39
C PRO A 22 -9.67 -7.53 -12.87
N ALA A 23 -8.48 -6.98 -13.11
CA ALA A 23 -8.24 -5.56 -12.91
C ALA A 23 -8.97 -4.74 -13.99
N VAL A 24 -9.63 -3.65 -13.58
CA VAL A 24 -10.27 -2.67 -14.49
C VAL A 24 -9.23 -1.83 -15.24
N TRP A 25 -8.05 -1.63 -14.65
CA TRP A 25 -6.89 -1.02 -15.32
C TRP A 25 -5.58 -1.59 -14.76
N GLY A 26 -4.48 -1.37 -15.48
CA GLY A 26 -3.17 -1.93 -15.13
C GLY A 26 -3.04 -3.41 -15.49
N LYS A 27 -1.97 -4.06 -15.01
CA LYS A 27 -1.59 -5.43 -15.39
C LYS A 27 -1.55 -6.44 -14.23
N MET A 28 -1.71 -5.99 -12.98
CA MET A 28 -1.63 -6.87 -11.82
C MET A 28 -2.83 -7.84 -11.80
N SER A 29 -2.58 -9.10 -11.44
CA SER A 29 -3.64 -9.99 -10.97
C SER A 29 -4.12 -9.62 -9.56
N ALA A 30 -5.22 -10.24 -9.11
CA ALA A 30 -5.72 -10.09 -7.74
C ALA A 30 -4.62 -10.38 -6.69
N GLN A 31 -3.88 -11.48 -6.85
CA GLN A 31 -2.80 -11.83 -5.94
C GLN A 31 -1.63 -10.84 -6.03
N ASN A 32 -1.24 -10.41 -7.24
CA ASN A 32 -0.20 -9.37 -7.38
C ASN A 32 -0.58 -8.09 -6.63
N MET A 33 -1.84 -7.67 -6.67
CA MET A 33 -2.30 -6.48 -5.97
C MET A 33 -2.15 -6.62 -4.45
N ILE A 34 -2.58 -7.75 -3.87
CA ILE A 34 -2.45 -8.02 -2.43
C ILE A 34 -0.98 -8.06 -2.00
N GLU A 35 -0.14 -8.76 -2.77
CA GLU A 35 1.29 -8.82 -2.50
C GLU A 35 1.96 -7.46 -2.63
N HIS A 36 1.55 -6.66 -3.60
CA HIS A 36 2.04 -5.30 -3.82
C HIS A 36 1.78 -4.43 -2.59
N ILE A 37 0.52 -4.28 -2.17
CA ILE A 37 0.18 -3.44 -1.00
C ILE A 37 0.81 -3.96 0.29
N SER A 38 0.89 -5.29 0.48
CA SER A 38 1.56 -5.92 1.62
C SER A 38 3.05 -5.56 1.71
N SER A 39 3.73 -5.47 0.55
CA SER A 39 5.14 -5.05 0.49
C SER A 39 5.34 -3.62 0.99
N ILE A 40 4.41 -2.72 0.67
CA ILE A 40 4.50 -1.33 1.07
C ILE A 40 4.22 -1.19 2.57
N VAL A 41 3.26 -1.94 3.11
CA VAL A 41 3.03 -2.01 4.57
C VAL A 41 4.28 -2.51 5.31
N LEU A 42 4.98 -3.52 4.77
CA LEU A 42 6.23 -4.01 5.34
C LEU A 42 7.32 -2.93 5.46
N PHE A 43 7.40 -1.97 4.54
CA PHE A 43 8.37 -0.87 4.64
C PHE A 43 8.00 0.18 5.68
N SER A 44 6.76 0.18 6.17
CA SER A 44 6.24 1.19 7.08
C SER A 44 6.30 0.81 8.57
N ASN A 45 6.91 -0.33 8.91
CA ASN A 45 6.94 -0.88 10.28
C ASN A 45 8.36 -1.02 10.88
N GLY A 46 9.34 -0.28 10.36
CA GLY A 46 10.70 -0.22 10.89
C GLY A 46 11.56 -1.48 10.69
N ARG A 47 10.99 -2.59 10.21
CA ARG A 47 11.72 -3.85 10.01
C ARG A 47 12.61 -3.86 8.77
N LYS A 48 12.29 -3.02 7.78
CA LYS A 48 13.07 -2.84 6.55
C LYS A 48 13.21 -1.36 6.24
N SER A 49 14.42 -0.97 5.87
CA SER A 49 14.69 0.36 5.33
C SER A 49 14.77 0.30 3.80
N ILE A 50 14.35 1.37 3.15
CA ILE A 50 14.43 1.56 1.71
C ILE A 50 14.90 2.99 1.43
N PRO A 51 15.85 3.20 0.49
CA PRO A 51 16.27 4.56 0.15
C PRO A 51 15.15 5.33 -0.55
N LEU A 52 15.26 6.65 -0.52
CA LEU A 52 14.46 7.51 -1.38
C LEU A 52 14.85 7.28 -2.85
N LEU A 53 13.86 7.05 -3.70
CA LEU A 53 14.06 6.73 -5.13
C LEU A 53 13.71 7.89 -6.06
N PHE A 54 13.01 8.90 -5.56
CA PHE A 54 12.75 10.14 -6.28
C PHE A 54 13.71 11.24 -5.84
N PRO A 55 14.04 12.20 -6.72
CA PRO A 55 14.65 13.45 -6.28
C PRO A 55 13.81 14.09 -5.16
N GLU A 56 14.46 14.70 -4.17
CA GLU A 56 13.80 15.22 -2.97
C GLU A 56 12.65 16.19 -3.31
N GLU A 57 12.86 17.10 -4.26
CA GLU A 57 11.83 18.04 -4.72
C GLU A 57 10.59 17.33 -5.29
N LYS A 58 10.80 16.26 -6.06
CA LYS A 58 9.71 15.44 -6.61
C LYS A 58 8.99 14.67 -5.51
N ALA A 59 9.72 14.15 -4.53
CA ALA A 59 9.15 13.45 -3.39
C ALA A 59 8.31 14.39 -2.52
N ALA A 60 8.81 15.60 -2.24
CA ALA A 60 8.10 16.65 -1.51
C ALA A 60 6.82 17.09 -2.26
N SER A 61 6.91 17.30 -3.58
CA SER A 61 5.74 17.62 -4.41
C SER A 61 4.68 16.52 -4.36
N LEU A 62 5.10 15.26 -4.46
CA LEU A 62 4.18 14.12 -4.39
C LEU A 62 3.59 13.93 -2.99
N LYS A 63 4.37 14.19 -1.93
CA LYS A 63 3.88 14.22 -0.55
C LYS A 63 2.82 15.31 -0.38
N ALA A 64 3.06 16.54 -0.82
CA ALA A 64 2.07 17.61 -0.77
C ALA A 64 0.79 17.26 -1.56
N TYR A 65 0.94 16.62 -2.72
CA TYR A 65 -0.19 16.18 -3.52
C TYR A 65 -1.01 15.08 -2.81
N LEU A 66 -0.37 14.05 -2.26
CA LEU A 66 -1.08 12.89 -1.73
C LEU A 66 -1.44 12.99 -0.25
N ILE A 67 -0.65 13.67 0.56
CA ILE A 67 -0.80 13.71 2.03
C ILE A 67 -1.51 14.99 2.47
N ASP A 68 -1.12 16.13 1.90
CA ASP A 68 -1.59 17.45 2.32
C ASP A 68 -2.84 17.94 1.55
N SER A 69 -3.48 17.05 0.79
CA SER A 69 -4.71 17.34 0.05
C SER A 69 -5.62 16.11 -0.03
N ASP A 70 -6.83 16.27 -0.57
CA ASP A 70 -7.78 15.16 -0.80
C ASP A 70 -7.56 14.42 -2.12
N ASN A 71 -6.49 14.72 -2.86
CA ASN A 71 -6.24 14.09 -4.15
C ASN A 71 -6.04 12.57 -4.05
N GLU A 72 -6.55 11.86 -5.05
CA GLU A 72 -6.36 10.42 -5.19
C GLU A 72 -5.11 10.09 -6.03
N PHE A 73 -4.63 8.85 -5.92
CA PHE A 73 -3.61 8.36 -6.83
C PHE A 73 -4.13 8.36 -8.28
N PRO A 74 -3.37 8.94 -9.24
CA PRO A 74 -3.76 8.88 -10.63
C PRO A 74 -3.75 7.43 -11.13
N LYS A 75 -4.70 7.10 -12.02
CA LYS A 75 -4.70 5.79 -12.70
C LYS A 75 -3.39 5.60 -13.45
N ASN A 76 -2.87 4.37 -13.42
CA ASN A 76 -1.60 4.00 -14.06
C ASN A 76 -0.38 4.79 -13.55
N PHE A 77 -0.38 5.20 -12.28
CA PHE A 77 0.79 5.80 -11.65
C PHE A 77 2.00 4.86 -11.76
N LYS A 78 3.07 5.33 -12.40
CA LYS A 78 4.31 4.58 -12.55
C LYS A 78 5.24 4.87 -11.37
N ALA A 79 5.13 4.05 -10.32
CA ALA A 79 6.08 4.09 -9.21
C ALA A 79 7.43 3.48 -9.66
N PRO A 80 8.58 4.01 -9.22
CA PRO A 80 9.91 3.56 -9.63
C PRO A 80 10.24 2.13 -9.18
N LEU A 81 9.53 1.61 -8.16
CA LEU A 81 9.66 0.23 -7.69
C LEU A 81 8.86 -0.78 -8.51
N ILE A 82 7.97 -0.31 -9.38
CA ILE A 82 7.07 -1.16 -10.17
C ILE A 82 7.60 -1.17 -11.60
N GLY A 83 8.11 -2.33 -12.04
CA GLY A 83 8.48 -2.55 -13.42
C GLY A 83 7.28 -2.50 -14.37
N GLU A 84 7.51 -2.66 -15.67
CA GLU A 84 6.42 -2.69 -16.65
C GLU A 84 5.51 -3.92 -16.52
N GLU A 85 6.00 -4.96 -15.86
CA GLU A 85 5.31 -6.22 -15.61
C GLU A 85 5.13 -6.45 -14.10
N PRO A 86 4.04 -7.13 -13.69
CA PRO A 86 3.88 -7.56 -12.32
C PRO A 86 5.02 -8.46 -11.87
N LEU A 87 5.38 -8.36 -10.59
CA LEU A 87 6.38 -9.26 -9.99
C LEU A 87 5.84 -10.70 -9.95
N ALA A 88 6.75 -11.68 -9.95
CA ALA A 88 6.39 -13.06 -9.69
C ALA A 88 5.72 -13.21 -8.30
N TYR A 89 4.77 -14.13 -8.18
CA TYR A 89 4.11 -14.42 -6.92
C TYR A 89 5.12 -14.89 -5.87
N ARG A 90 5.01 -14.34 -4.66
CA ARG A 90 5.81 -14.76 -3.51
C ARG A 90 5.06 -15.76 -2.64
N PHE A 91 3.73 -15.79 -2.73
CA PHE A 91 2.90 -16.75 -2.04
C PHE A 91 2.30 -17.77 -3.01
N GLU A 92 1.96 -18.95 -2.49
CA GLU A 92 1.39 -20.04 -3.28
C GLU A 92 -0.07 -19.79 -3.69
N SER A 93 -0.78 -18.89 -3.00
CA SER A 93 -2.18 -18.59 -3.23
C SER A 93 -2.56 -17.16 -2.79
N LEU A 94 -3.71 -16.68 -3.28
CA LEU A 94 -4.30 -15.42 -2.86
C LEU A 94 -4.62 -15.40 -1.37
N ASP A 95 -5.10 -16.51 -0.80
CA ASP A 95 -5.41 -16.60 0.62
C ASP A 95 -4.15 -16.52 1.49
N ALA A 96 -3.05 -17.15 1.06
CA ALA A 96 -1.75 -17.00 1.72
C ALA A 96 -1.25 -15.55 1.63
N ALA A 97 -1.45 -14.87 0.49
CA ALA A 97 -1.11 -13.46 0.32
C ALA A 97 -1.96 -12.54 1.22
N LYS A 98 -3.27 -12.79 1.34
CA LYS A 98 -4.19 -12.06 2.24
C LYS A 98 -3.77 -12.24 3.69
N ALA A 99 -3.47 -13.47 4.12
CA ALA A 99 -3.00 -13.75 5.47
C ALA A 99 -1.69 -13.00 5.79
N ALA A 100 -0.76 -12.95 4.83
CA ALA A 100 0.47 -12.18 4.97
C ALA A 100 0.22 -10.67 5.07
N LEU A 101 -0.71 -10.12 4.28
CA LEU A 101 -1.12 -8.72 4.38
C LEU A 101 -1.65 -8.37 5.78
N PHE A 102 -2.57 -9.16 6.33
CA PHE A 102 -3.11 -8.92 7.69
C PHE A 102 -2.02 -9.01 8.76
N LYS A 103 -1.06 -9.93 8.60
CA LYS A 103 0.10 -9.99 9.49
C LYS A 103 0.93 -8.70 9.44
N GLU A 104 1.20 -8.16 8.25
CA GLU A 104 1.97 -6.92 8.12
C GLU A 104 1.19 -5.68 8.60
N LEU A 105 -0.12 -5.62 8.42
CA LEU A 105 -0.97 -4.57 9.01
C LEU A 105 -0.92 -4.59 10.55
N LYS A 106 -0.95 -5.78 11.15
CA LYS A 106 -0.77 -5.93 12.60
C LYS A 106 0.62 -5.49 13.05
N ASN A 107 1.67 -5.86 12.31
CA ASN A 107 3.04 -5.42 12.61
C ASN A 107 3.17 -3.90 12.52
N TYR A 108 2.55 -3.28 11.51
CA TYR A 108 2.50 -1.82 11.35
C TYR A 108 1.86 -1.16 12.57
N SER A 109 0.66 -1.60 12.96
CA SER A 109 -0.03 -1.04 14.12
C SER A 109 0.78 -1.20 15.41
N ASN A 110 1.30 -2.40 15.69
CA ASN A 110 2.11 -2.66 16.88
C ASN A 110 3.37 -1.78 16.92
N TYR A 111 4.08 -1.68 15.80
CA TYR A 111 5.31 -0.89 15.73
C TYR A 111 5.06 0.58 16.06
N HIS A 112 4.03 1.20 15.48
CA HIS A 112 3.76 2.61 15.74
C HIS A 112 3.17 2.86 17.12
N ASN A 113 2.42 1.92 17.71
CA ASN A 113 1.98 2.01 19.10
C ASN A 113 3.15 1.99 20.10
N GLU A 114 4.22 1.27 19.77
CA GLU A 114 5.45 1.20 20.58
C GLU A 114 6.41 2.36 20.27
N ASN A 115 6.27 3.02 19.12
CA ASN A 115 7.18 4.04 18.62
C ASN A 115 6.40 5.24 18.05
N ASN A 116 5.67 5.96 18.91
CA ASN A 116 4.74 7.02 18.48
C ASN A 116 5.41 8.17 17.68
N ASP A 117 6.70 8.43 17.90
CA ASP A 117 7.46 9.48 17.20
C ASP A 117 8.26 8.92 15.99
N ALA A 118 7.98 7.69 15.56
CA ALA A 118 8.71 7.06 14.48
C ALA A 118 8.47 7.79 13.16
N VAL A 119 9.57 8.09 12.47
CA VAL A 119 9.58 8.64 11.12
C VAL A 119 10.31 7.65 10.22
N ILE A 120 9.60 7.14 9.21
CA ILE A 120 10.08 6.08 8.33
C ILE A 120 10.11 6.55 6.88
N MET A 121 11.19 6.22 6.17
CA MET A 121 11.37 6.55 4.76
C MET A 121 10.33 5.85 3.88
N HIS A 122 9.55 6.63 3.14
CA HIS A 122 8.76 6.19 2.00
C HIS A 122 9.58 6.36 0.70
N PRO A 123 9.66 5.33 -0.17
CA PRO A 123 10.56 5.34 -1.33
C PRO A 123 10.27 6.43 -2.36
N THR A 124 9.08 7.02 -2.37
CA THR A 124 8.71 8.12 -3.30
C THR A 124 8.19 9.39 -2.64
N LEU A 125 7.99 9.40 -1.31
CA LEU A 125 7.42 10.54 -0.58
C LEU A 125 8.40 11.11 0.46
N GLY A 126 9.54 10.45 0.68
CA GLY A 126 10.48 10.86 1.72
C GLY A 126 10.06 10.37 3.10
N LEU A 127 10.54 11.04 4.13
CA LEU A 127 10.24 10.71 5.53
C LEU A 127 8.77 10.99 5.85
N LEU A 128 8.09 9.97 6.40
CA LEU A 128 6.70 10.06 6.84
C LEU A 128 6.56 9.61 8.29
N ASP A 129 5.76 10.34 9.06
CA ASP A 129 5.29 9.92 10.39
C ASP A 129 4.16 8.88 10.30
N GLN A 130 3.67 8.38 11.45
CA GLN A 130 2.56 7.41 11.48
C GLN A 130 1.30 7.91 10.77
N ARG A 131 0.91 9.18 11.02
CA ARG A 131 -0.31 9.78 10.47
C ARG A 131 -0.21 9.84 8.96
N GLU A 132 0.93 10.30 8.45
CA GLU A 132 1.20 10.42 7.02
C GLU A 132 1.26 9.05 6.33
N TRP A 133 1.88 8.04 6.97
CA TRP A 133 1.84 6.66 6.49
C TRP A 133 0.42 6.09 6.45
N THR A 134 -0.41 6.38 7.45
CA THR A 134 -1.81 5.94 7.50
C THR A 134 -2.62 6.59 6.35
N ILE A 135 -2.47 7.90 6.13
CA ILE A 135 -3.10 8.61 5.01
C ILE A 135 -2.67 8.01 3.67
N PHE A 136 -1.36 7.79 3.49
CA PHE A 136 -0.82 7.16 2.29
C PHE A 136 -1.47 5.79 2.04
N HIS A 137 -1.46 4.91 3.04
CA HIS A 137 -1.99 3.56 2.94
C HIS A 137 -3.48 3.55 2.64
N ASN A 138 -4.29 4.39 3.30
CA ASN A 138 -5.72 4.53 3.02
C ASN A 138 -5.98 4.87 1.55
N LYS A 139 -5.23 5.84 1.01
CA LYS A 139 -5.33 6.23 -0.40
C LYS A 139 -4.80 5.15 -1.35
N HIS A 140 -3.72 4.48 -0.99
CA HIS A 140 -3.08 3.44 -1.79
C HIS A 140 -3.98 2.19 -1.88
N PHE A 141 -4.57 1.76 -0.77
CA PHE A 141 -5.56 0.68 -0.73
C PHE A 141 -6.81 1.08 -1.49
N THR A 142 -7.33 2.30 -1.29
CA THR A 142 -8.49 2.80 -2.04
C THR A 142 -8.24 2.75 -3.55
N HIS A 143 -7.07 3.19 -4.01
CA HIS A 143 -6.69 3.11 -5.43
C HIS A 143 -6.76 1.70 -5.98
N HIS A 144 -6.15 0.73 -5.28
CA HIS A 144 -6.14 -0.66 -5.72
C HIS A 144 -7.50 -1.36 -5.55
N PHE A 145 -8.30 -1.00 -4.56
CA PHE A 145 -9.64 -1.58 -4.43
C PHE A 145 -10.57 -1.07 -5.52
N LYS A 146 -10.46 0.22 -5.91
CA LYS A 146 -11.14 0.72 -7.13
C LYS A 146 -10.61 0.05 -8.39
N GLN A 147 -9.31 -0.25 -8.47
CA GLN A 147 -8.70 -0.96 -9.61
C GLN A 147 -9.34 -2.33 -9.85
N PHE A 148 -9.79 -3.01 -8.79
CA PHE A 148 -10.46 -4.30 -8.86
C PHE A 148 -11.97 -4.21 -8.61
N ASN A 149 -12.54 -3.00 -8.66
CA ASN A 149 -13.98 -2.75 -8.47
C ASN A 149 -14.56 -3.36 -7.18
N LEU A 150 -13.78 -3.34 -6.09
CA LEU A 150 -14.20 -3.88 -4.78
C LEU A 150 -15.01 -2.85 -3.95
N ILE A 151 -14.87 -1.58 -4.31
CA ILE A 151 -15.50 -0.38 -3.71
C ILE A 151 -15.90 0.63 -4.79
#